data_AF-M5RBT0-F1
#
_entry.id   AF-M5RBT0-F1
#
_cell.length_a   1.000
_cell.length_b   1.000
_cell.length_c   1.000
_cell.angle_alpha   90.00
_cell.angle_beta   90.00
_cell.angle_gamma   90.00
#
_symmetry.space_group_name_H-M   'P 1'
#
loop_
_entity.id
_entity.type
_entity.pdbx_description
1 polymer ?
#
loop_
_entity_poly.entity_id
_entity_poly.type
_entity_poly.pdbx_seq_one_letter_code
_entity_poly.pdbx_strand_id
1 'polypeptide(L)' 'MVKTNSIEIWTIGHSNLPLDDFVELLQQHNIELVCDIRRFPGSRKFPHFGQDSLSQTLQSNGIE' A
#
# COMPACT_ATOMS: atom_id res chain seq x y z
N MET A 1 -13.16 0.28 -32.59
CA MET A 1 -12.48 -0.58 -31.60
C MET A 1 -12.57 0.14 -30.26
N VAL A 2 -13.28 -0.42 -29.28
CA VAL A 2 -13.32 0.12 -27.92
C VAL A 2 -12.04 -0.35 -27.21
N LYS A 3 -11.18 0.57 -26.78
CA LYS A 3 -10.06 0.23 -25.89
C LYS A 3 -10.68 -0.07 -24.52
N THR A 4 -10.58 -1.31 -24.05
CA THR A 4 -10.82 -1.63 -22.66
C THR A 4 -9.61 -1.15 -21.86
N ASN A 5 -9.81 -0.21 -20.92
CA ASN A 5 -8.79 0.05 -19.91
C ASN A 5 -8.66 -1.21 -19.04
N SER A 6 -7.54 -1.91 -19.15
CA SER A 6 -7.21 -3.02 -18.26
C SER A 6 -6.70 -2.45 -16.94
N ILE A 7 -7.38 -2.77 -15.84
CA ILE A 7 -6.89 -2.49 -14.49
C ILE A 7 -5.97 -3.66 -14.10
N GLU A 8 -4.76 -3.35 -13.67
CA GLU A 8 -3.83 -4.34 -13.11
C GLU A 8 -3.93 -4.31 -11.59
N ILE A 9 -4.09 -5.49 -10.97
CA ILE A 9 -4.27 -5.62 -9.53
C ILE A 9 -3.17 -6.52 -8.99
N TRP A 10 -2.48 -6.02 -7.97
CA TRP A 10 -1.44 -6.74 -7.24
C TRP A 10 -1.90 -7.04 -5.82
N THR A 11 -1.29 -8.06 -5.22
CA THR A 11 -1.46 -8.34 -3.79
C THR A 11 -0.10 -8.27 -3.11
N ILE A 12 -0.06 -7.67 -1.94
CA ILE A 12 1.15 -7.51 -1.15
C ILE A 12 0.81 -7.66 0.34
N GLY A 13 1.66 -8.37 1.07
CA GLY A 13 1.62 -8.43 2.53
C GLY A 13 2.86 -7.78 3.11
N HIS A 14 2.70 -7.01 4.18
CA HIS A 14 3.82 -6.28 4.79
C HIS A 14 4.68 -7.14 5.74
N SER A 15 4.20 -8.30 6.20
CA SER A 15 4.92 -9.20 7.14
C SER A 15 5.57 -8.41 8.30
N ASN A 16 6.90 -8.48 8.43
CA ASN A 16 7.78 -7.71 9.31
C ASN A 16 8.71 -6.75 8.54
N LEU A 17 8.37 -6.44 7.29
CA LEU A 17 9.15 -5.53 6.44
C LEU A 17 9.18 -4.13 7.10
N PRO A 18 10.34 -3.45 7.12
CA PRO A 18 10.38 -2.02 7.47
C PRO A 18 9.44 -1.20 6.58
N LEU A 19 8.92 -0.09 7.11
CA LEU A 19 7.99 0.76 6.37
C LEU A 19 8.62 1.31 5.08
N ASP A 20 9.88 1.73 5.14
CA ASP A 20 10.57 2.33 3.99
C ASP A 20 10.76 1.29 2.87
N ASP A 21 11.20 0.07 3.21
CA ASP A 21 11.32 -1.03 2.25
C ASP A 21 9.97 -1.40 1.62
N PHE A 22 8.87 -1.31 2.38
CA PHE A 22 7.52 -1.52 1.85
C PHE A 22 7.14 -0.45 0.83
N VAL A 23 7.41 0.82 1.13
CA VAL A 23 7.15 1.93 0.21
C VAL A 23 8.01 1.82 -1.05
N GLU A 24 9.29 1.48 -0.90
CA GLU A 24 10.19 1.28 -2.04
C GLU A 24 9.67 0.17 -2.95
N LEU A 25 9.20 -0.95 -2.39
CA LEU A 25 8.64 -2.05 -3.18
C LEU A 25 7.41 -1.61 -3.99
N LEU A 26 6.53 -0.79 -3.40
CA LEU A 26 5.38 -0.23 -4.12
C LEU A 26 5.82 0.65 -5.29
N GLN A 27 6.83 1.50 -5.07
CA GLN A 27 7.37 2.40 -6.09
C GLN A 27 8.07 1.64 -7.22
N GLN A 28 8.84 0.61 -6.91
CA GLN A 28 9.51 -0.25 -7.89
C GLN A 28 8.52 -0.91 -8.87
N HIS A 29 7.30 -1.18 -8.39
CA HIS A 29 6.23 -1.76 -9.19
C HIS A 29 5.25 -0.71 -9.76
N ASN A 30 5.52 0.59 -9.60
CA ASN A 30 4.65 1.69 -10.02
C ASN A 30 3.21 1.55 -9.46
N ILE A 31 3.07 1.10 -8.21
CA ILE A 31 1.77 1.03 -7.54
C ILE A 31 1.34 2.44 -7.14
N GLU A 32 0.20 2.86 -7.68
CA GLU A 32 -0.35 4.21 -7.46
C GLU A 32 -1.40 4.25 -6.34
N LEU A 33 -2.00 3.10 -6.01
CA LEU A 33 -3.10 2.97 -5.05
C LEU A 33 -2.93 1.72 -4.19
N VAL A 34 -3.09 1.86 -2.88
CA VAL A 34 -3.11 0.74 -1.91
C VAL A 34 -4.46 0.66 -1.23
N CYS A 35 -5.21 -0.41 -1.53
CA CYS A 35 -6.45 -0.70 -0.81
C CYS A 35 -6.20 -1.62 0.39
N ASP A 36 -6.42 -1.12 1.60
CA ASP A 36 -6.39 -1.93 2.81
C ASP A 36 -7.69 -2.74 2.98
N ILE A 37 -7.63 -4.04 2.69
CA ILE A 37 -8.78 -4.96 2.80
C ILE A 37 -8.93 -5.58 4.19
N ARG A 38 -8.13 -5.17 5.19
CA ARG A 38 -8.16 -5.75 6.53
C ARG A 38 -9.42 -5.31 7.27
N ARG A 39 -10.16 -6.28 7.86
CA ARG A 39 -11.31 -5.99 8.74
C ARG A 39 -10.97 -5.09 9.93
N PHE A 40 -9.76 -5.24 10.46
CA PHE A 40 -9.24 -4.46 11.58
C PHE A 40 -7.87 -3.89 11.16
N PRO A 41 -7.82 -2.74 10.47
CA PRO A 41 -6.60 -2.18 9.89
C PRO A 41 -5.69 -1.47 10.91
N GLY A 42 -5.92 -1.70 12.20
CA GLY A 42 -5.02 -1.29 13.27
C GLY A 42 -3.94 -2.34 13.50
N SER A 43 -2.73 -1.90 13.86
CA SER A 43 -1.62 -2.81 14.18
C SER A 43 -0.95 -2.39 15.48
N ARG A 44 -1.10 -3.20 16.53
CA ARG A 44 -0.40 -2.99 17.81
C ARG A 44 1.08 -3.37 17.73
N LYS A 45 1.39 -4.43 16.96
CA LYS A 45 2.76 -4.94 16.81
C LYS A 45 3.59 -4.07 15.87
N PHE A 46 2.98 -3.51 14.84
CA PHE A 46 3.63 -2.65 13.86
C PHE A 46 2.82 -1.35 13.66
N PRO A 47 2.95 -0.36 14.57
CA PRO A 47 2.13 0.85 14.56
C PRO A 47 2.16 1.64 13.24
N HIS A 48 3.28 1.57 12.51
CA HIS A 48 3.44 2.18 11.18
C HIS A 48 2.52 1.58 10.11
N PHE A 49 2.09 0.32 10.27
CA PHE A 49 1.07 -0.32 9.43
C PHE A 49 -0.35 -0.18 10.01
N GLY A 50 -0.55 0.70 11.00
CA GLY A 50 -1.88 1.13 11.39
C GLY A 50 -2.47 2.05 10.34
N GLN A 51 -3.79 1.96 10.09
CA GLN A 51 -4.51 2.67 9.03
C GLN A 51 -4.08 4.12 8.83
N ASP A 52 -4.16 4.96 9.86
CA ASP A 52 -3.84 6.39 9.76
C ASP A 52 -2.36 6.64 9.44
N SER A 53 -1.46 5.92 10.12
CA SER A 53 -0.02 6.04 9.92
C SER A 53 0.41 5.57 8.52
N LEU A 54 -0.19 4.48 8.04
CA LEU A 54 0.09 3.94 6.73
C LEU A 54 -0.42 4.89 5.64
N SER A 55 -1.67 5.34 5.76
CA SER A 55 -2.27 6.29 4.81
C SER A 55 -1.45 7.58 4.70
N GLN A 56 -1.05 8.16 5.84
CA GLN A 56 -0.20 9.37 5.84
C GLN A 56 1.16 9.15 5.16
N THR A 57 1.76 7.98 5.40
CA THR A 57 3.05 7.62 4.79
C THR A 57 2.91 7.45 3.28
N LEU A 58 1.90 6.71 2.83
CA LEU A 58 1.63 6.49 1.40
C LEU A 58 1.38 7.82 0.68
N GLN A 59 0.52 8.68 1.24
CA GLN A 59 0.22 10.00 0.67
C GLN A 59 1.47 10.89 0.57
N SER A 60 2.33 10.86 1.60
CA SER A 60 3.59 11.62 1.59
C SER A 60 4.57 11.12 0.52
N ASN A 61 4.38 9.90 0.02
CA ASN A 61 5.17 9.28 -1.05
C ASN A 61 4.44 9.24 -2.40
N GLY A 62 3.33 9.95 -2.54
CA GLY A 62 2.57 10.05 -3.80
C GLY A 62 1.74 8.82 -4.15
N ILE A 63 1.43 7.97 -3.16
CA ILE A 63 0.59 6.76 -3.31
C ILE A 63 -0.73 7.02 -2.60
N GLU A 64 -1.85 6.73 -3.28
CA GLU A 64 -3.20 6.85 -2.72
C GLU A 64 -3.57 5.73 -1.74
#